data_AF-A0A846BY80-F1
#
_entry.id   AF-A0A846BY80-F1
#
_cell.length_a   1.000
_cell.length_b   1.000
_cell.length_c   1.000
_cell.angle_alpha   90.00
_cell.angle_beta   90.00
_cell.angle_gamma   90.00
#
_symmetry.space_group_name_H-M   'P 1'
#
loop_
_entity.id
_entity.type
_entity.pdbx_description
1 polymer ?
#
loop_
_entity_poly.entity_id
_entity_poly.type
_entity_poly.pdbx_seq_one_letter_code
_entity_poly.pdbx_strand_id
1 'polypeptide(L)'
;MYRCHQSKKKDWSTVKRLSIDEVSKRKGTREFVTVVSDIEESCLLEVIDSHKQQDIIEALKQQPIEVREQVTEVSVDMWAGFAKVIDEVFPNAVVVIDRFHVMFA
;
A
#
# COMPACT_ATOMS: atom_id res chain seq x y z
N MET A 1 9.64 4.64 11.58
CA MET A 1 8.94 5.85 12.05
C MET A 1 8.55 6.66 10.82
N TYR A 2 7.28 6.59 10.37
CA TYR A 2 6.78 7.48 9.33
C TYR A 2 6.67 8.90 9.93
N ARG A 3 7.53 9.83 9.50
CA ARG A 3 7.41 11.23 9.90
C ARG A 3 6.30 11.85 9.08
N CYS A 4 5.06 11.73 9.53
CA CYS A 4 4.02 12.60 9.02
C CYS A 4 3.15 13.15 10.14
N HIS A 5 3.25 14.46 10.33
CA HIS A 5 2.35 15.22 11.17
C HIS A 5 0.92 15.14 10.59
N GLN A 6 0.00 14.57 11.36
CA GLN A 6 -1.46 14.68 11.35
C GLN A 6 -2.25 14.92 10.03
N SER A 7 -3.15 13.97 9.75
CA SER A 7 -4.60 14.18 9.53
C SER A 7 -5.12 15.06 8.39
N LYS A 8 -4.47 15.10 7.22
CA LYS A 8 -5.13 15.55 5.97
C LYS A 8 -5.17 14.43 4.95
N LYS A 9 -6.25 14.32 4.16
CA LYS A 9 -6.25 13.54 2.91
C LYS A 9 -5.00 13.96 2.13
N LYS A 10 -4.10 13.02 1.91
CA LYS A 10 -2.80 13.33 1.33
C LYS A 10 -2.88 13.24 -0.16
N ASP A 11 -2.09 14.10 -0.78
CA ASP A 11 -2.05 14.28 -2.21
C ASP A 11 -1.32 13.11 -2.85
N TRP A 12 -1.98 12.45 -3.79
CA TRP A 12 -1.41 11.36 -4.58
C TRP A 12 -0.82 11.88 -5.91
N SER A 13 -0.99 13.17 -6.23
CA SER A 13 -0.69 13.73 -7.55
C SER A 13 0.75 13.55 -8.02
N THR A 14 1.71 13.42 -7.12
CA THR A 14 3.14 13.26 -7.46
C THR A 14 3.69 11.87 -7.17
N VAL A 15 2.87 10.96 -6.65
CA VAL A 15 3.33 9.67 -6.15
C VAL A 15 3.67 8.72 -7.31
N LYS A 16 4.90 8.21 -7.33
CA LYS A 16 5.38 7.25 -8.34
C LYS A 16 5.71 5.88 -7.77
N ARG A 17 6.08 5.81 -6.49
CA ARG A 17 6.54 4.60 -5.82
C ARG A 17 5.82 4.44 -4.48
N LEU A 18 5.14 3.31 -4.32
CA LEU A 18 4.32 3.02 -3.15
C LEU A 18 4.89 1.86 -2.34
N SER A 19 4.69 1.89 -1.03
CA SER A 19 4.76 0.72 -0.16
C SER A 19 3.36 0.35 0.28
N ILE A 20 3.00 -0.92 0.17
CA ILE A 20 1.74 -1.47 0.66
C ILE A 20 2.05 -2.62 1.62
N ASP A 21 1.69 -2.41 2.89
CA ASP A 21 2.06 -3.27 4.00
C ASP A 21 0.82 -3.68 4.82
N GLU A 22 0.86 -4.87 5.42
CA GLU A 22 -0.17 -5.32 6.36
C GLU A 22 0.28 -5.08 7.81
N VAL A 23 -0.55 -4.42 8.62
CA VAL A 23 -0.25 -4.13 10.02
C VAL A 23 -1.34 -4.66 10.94
N SER A 24 -0.95 -5.42 11.96
CA SER A 24 -1.90 -5.85 13.00
C SER A 24 -2.39 -4.65 13.81
N LYS A 25 -3.72 -4.47 13.86
CA LYS A 25 -4.38 -3.38 14.61
C LYS A 25 -4.12 -3.49 16.12
N ARG A 26 -4.03 -4.71 16.63
CA ARG A 26 -3.67 -5.03 18.02
C ARG A 26 -2.76 -6.26 18.05
N LYS A 27 -1.75 -6.25 18.92
CA LYS A 27 -0.88 -7.42 19.10
C LYS A 27 -1.71 -8.63 19.54
N GLY A 28 -1.59 -9.74 18.80
CA GLY A 28 -2.25 -11.00 19.11
C GLY A 28 -3.70 -11.15 18.60
N THR A 29 -4.23 -10.17 17.86
CA THR A 29 -5.51 -10.33 17.15
C THR A 29 -5.29 -10.63 15.67
N ARG A 30 -6.27 -11.26 15.02
CA ARG A 30 -6.31 -11.48 13.56
C ARG A 30 -6.94 -10.29 12.82
N GLU A 31 -6.83 -9.10 13.40
CA GLU A 31 -7.36 -7.87 12.81
C GLU A 31 -6.21 -7.10 12.18
N PHE A 32 -6.21 -7.06 10.86
CA PHE A 32 -5.17 -6.43 10.07
C PHE A 32 -5.73 -5.25 9.27
N VAL A 33 -4.91 -4.22 9.14
CA VAL A 33 -5.15 -3.05 8.30
C VAL A 33 -4.10 -2.98 7.21
N THR A 34 -4.47 -2.46 6.05
CA THR A 34 -3.53 -2.21 4.96
C THR A 34 -3.05 -0.77 5.04
N VAL A 35 -1.73 -0.59 5.05
CA VAL A 35 -1.07 0.72 5.10
C VAL A 35 -0.47 0.99 3.74
N VAL A 36 -0.80 2.14 3.15
CA VAL A 36 -0.23 2.59 1.88
C VAL A 36 0.58 3.86 2.11
N SER A 37 1.81 3.88 1.64
CA SER A 37 2.71 5.02 1.82
C SER A 37 3.52 5.33 0.56
N ASP A 38 3.85 6.60 0.40
CA ASP A 38 4.81 7.08 -0.58
C ASP A 38 6.23 6.78 -0.07
N ILE A 39 6.99 6.04 -0.88
CA ILE A 39 8.37 5.68 -0.57
C ILE A 39 9.28 6.90 -0.66
N GLU A 40 9.08 7.77 -1.65
CA GLU A 40 9.99 8.89 -1.92
C GLU A 40 9.89 9.94 -0.82
N GLU A 41 8.66 10.33 -0.48
CA GLU A 41 8.37 11.33 0.54
C GLU A 41 8.28 10.71 1.95
N SER A 42 8.45 9.39 2.08
CA SER A 42 8.30 8.65 3.35
C SER A 42 7.01 8.99 4.09
N CYS A 43 5.90 9.07 3.34
CA CYS A 43 4.65 9.66 3.79
C CYS A 43 3.49 8.66 3.73
N LEU A 44 2.76 8.48 4.83
CA LEU A 44 1.55 7.64 4.88
C LEU A 44 0.45 8.23 3.98
N LEU A 45 0.03 7.57 2.92
CA LEU A 45 -1.03 8.05 2.02
C LEU A 45 -2.42 7.65 2.50
N GLU A 46 -2.58 6.37 2.87
CA GLU A 46 -3.88 5.81 3.20
C GLU A 46 -3.75 4.66 4.22
N VAL A 47 -4.79 4.50 5.04
CA VAL A 47 -4.96 3.35 5.93
C VAL A 47 -6.34 2.76 5.65
N ILE A 48 -6.35 1.52 5.17
CA ILE A 48 -7.57 0.79 4.83
C ILE A 48 -7.84 -0.18 5.98
N ASP A 49 -9.00 -0.07 6.65
CA ASP A 49 -9.39 -0.94 7.77
C ASP A 49 -9.85 -2.34 7.28
N SER A 50 -9.06 -2.94 6.40
CA SER A 50 -9.21 -4.30 5.88
C SER A 50 -7.88 -4.80 5.31
N HIS A 51 -7.77 -6.12 5.21
CA HIS A 51 -6.70 -6.85 4.54
C HIS A 51 -7.23 -7.74 3.40
N LYS A 52 -8.54 -7.67 3.11
CA LYS A 52 -9.14 -8.45 2.04
C LYS A 52 -8.87 -7.77 0.70
N GLN A 53 -8.48 -8.55 -0.30
CA GLN A 53 -8.13 -8.04 -1.63
C GLN A 53 -9.21 -7.12 -2.23
N GLN A 54 -10.48 -7.56 -2.18
CA GLN A 54 -11.61 -6.80 -2.72
C GLN A 54 -11.76 -5.41 -2.07
N ASP A 55 -11.75 -5.36 -0.74
CA ASP A 55 -11.90 -4.10 0.02
C ASP A 55 -10.73 -3.14 -0.29
N ILE A 56 -9.51 -3.68 -0.44
CA ILE A 56 -8.32 -2.88 -0.80
C ILE A 56 -8.45 -2.34 -2.23
N ILE A 57 -8.86 -3.18 -3.19
CA ILE A 57 -9.09 -2.77 -4.58
C ILE A 57 -10.13 -1.65 -4.64
N GLU A 58 -11.26 -1.82 -3.96
CA GLU A 58 -12.34 -0.84 -3.92
C GLU A 58 -11.89 0.50 -3.32
N ALA A 59 -11.11 0.46 -2.24
CA ALA A 59 -10.54 1.67 -1.63
C ALA A 59 -9.56 2.38 -2.59
N LEU A 60 -8.61 1.65 -3.17
CA LEU A 60 -7.59 2.25 -4.01
C LEU A 60 -8.13 2.73 -5.37
N LYS A 61 -9.16 2.08 -5.91
CA LYS A 61 -9.86 2.53 -7.14
C LYS A 61 -10.63 3.83 -6.94
N GLN A 62 -10.79 4.34 -5.72
CA GLN A 62 -11.31 5.70 -5.50
C GLN A 62 -10.34 6.77 -5.96
N GLN A 63 -9.04 6.45 -6.12
CA GLN A 63 -8.10 7.35 -6.74
C GLN A 63 -8.36 7.47 -8.25
N PRO A 64 -8.27 8.67 -8.83
CA PRO A 64 -8.41 8.88 -10.26
C PRO A 64 -7.49 7.95 -11.07
N ILE A 65 -7.92 7.54 -12.26
CA ILE A 65 -7.13 6.64 -13.09
C ILE A 65 -5.77 7.25 -13.44
N GLU A 66 -5.71 8.56 -13.65
CA GLU A 66 -4.50 9.30 -13.98
C GLU A 66 -3.44 9.18 -12.86
N VAL A 67 -3.91 9.21 -11.61
CA VAL A 67 -3.07 8.99 -10.41
C VAL A 67 -2.62 7.54 -10.30
N ARG A 68 -3.43 6.57 -10.73
CA ARG A 68 -3.06 5.16 -10.68
C ARG A 68 -2.10 4.77 -11.80
N GLU A 69 -2.21 5.40 -12.97
CA GLU A 69 -1.34 5.17 -14.13
C GLU A 69 0.08 5.75 -13.94
N GLN A 70 0.24 6.81 -13.14
CA GLN A 70 1.58 7.37 -12.84
C GLN A 70 2.39 6.53 -11.84
N VAL A 71 1.75 5.62 -11.10
CA VAL A 71 2.44 4.71 -10.19
C VAL A 71 3.20 3.69 -11.03
N THR A 72 4.51 3.63 -10.83
CA THR A 72 5.43 2.79 -11.60
C THR A 72 6.02 1.66 -10.78
N GLU A 73 5.98 1.75 -9.46
CA GLU A 73 6.52 0.73 -8.55
C GLU A 73 5.61 0.61 -7.34
N VAL A 74 5.27 -0.63 -6.96
CA VAL A 74 4.66 -0.92 -5.67
C VAL A 74 5.49 -1.99 -4.96
N SER A 75 6.11 -1.59 -3.86
CA SER A 75 6.75 -2.48 -2.89
C SER A 75 5.69 -3.13 -2.03
N VAL A 76 5.74 -4.45 -1.91
CA VAL A 76 4.82 -5.25 -1.09
C VAL A 76 5.57 -6.31 -0.29
N ASP A 77 5.02 -6.68 0.85
CA ASP A 77 5.48 -7.85 1.60
C ASP A 77 5.27 -9.15 0.81
N MET A 78 6.00 -10.22 1.17
CA MET A 78 5.99 -11.52 0.48
C MET A 78 4.64 -12.24 0.42
N TRP A 79 3.56 -11.62 0.91
CA TRP A 79 2.22 -12.17 0.80
C TRP A 79 1.69 -12.04 -0.64
N ALA A 80 1.45 -13.19 -1.27
CA ALA A 80 0.96 -13.29 -2.66
C ALA A 80 -0.39 -12.59 -2.91
N GLY A 81 -1.12 -12.18 -1.87
CA GLY A 81 -2.40 -11.49 -2.00
C GLY A 81 -2.32 -10.12 -2.64
N PHE A 82 -1.22 -9.38 -2.43
CA PHE A 82 -1.10 -8.03 -2.96
C PHE A 82 -0.81 -7.99 -4.47
N ALA A 83 -0.12 -8.99 -5.04
CA ALA A 83 0.23 -8.97 -6.46
C ALA A 83 -1.00 -8.79 -7.38
N LYS A 84 -2.11 -9.46 -7.06
CA LYS A 84 -3.37 -9.31 -7.80
C LYS A 84 -4.00 -7.94 -7.62
N VAL A 85 -3.94 -7.40 -6.41
CA VAL A 85 -4.43 -6.05 -6.10
C VAL A 85 -3.66 -5.02 -6.92
N ILE A 86 -2.33 -5.14 -7.01
CA ILE A 86 -1.50 -4.19 -7.74
C ILE A 86 -1.82 -4.23 -9.23
N ASP A 87 -1.85 -5.42 -9.83
CA ASP A 87 -2.15 -5.62 -11.25
C ASP A 87 -3.52 -5.02 -11.64
N GLU A 88 -4.51 -5.12 -10.74
CA GLU A 88 -5.85 -4.59 -10.99
C GLU A 88 -5.98 -3.07 -10.77
N VAL A 89 -5.18 -2.50 -9.86
CA VAL A 89 -5.32 -1.09 -9.44
C VAL A 89 -4.33 -0.18 -10.16
N PHE A 90 -3.08 -0.60 -10.32
CA PHE A 90 -1.95 0.19 -10.82
C PHE A 90 -1.39 -0.42 -12.10
N PRO A 91 -1.99 -0.13 -13.27
CA PRO A 91 -1.73 -0.87 -14.51
C PRO A 91 -0.30 -0.76 -15.05
N ASN A 92 0.44 0.28 -14.65
CA ASN A 92 1.82 0.53 -15.09
C ASN A 92 2.86 0.16 -14.03
N ALA A 93 2.43 -0.35 -12.86
CA ALA A 93 3.32 -0.61 -11.76
C ALA A 93 4.00 -1.97 -11.86
N VAL A 94 5.30 -2.01 -11.58
CA VAL A 94 5.99 -3.26 -11.29
C VAL A 94 5.85 -3.60 -9.80
N VAL A 95 5.56 -4.86 -9.51
CA VAL A 95 5.52 -5.37 -8.13
C VAL A 95 6.95 -5.66 -7.69
N VAL A 96 7.38 -4.99 -6.62
CA VAL A 96 8.68 -5.23 -5.97
C VAL A 96 8.41 -5.95 -4.66
N ILE A 97 9.06 -7.10 -4.46
CA ILE A 97 8.94 -7.86 -3.22
C ILE A 97 9.96 -7.33 -2.22
N ASP A 98 9.51 -6.93 -1.04
CA ASP A 98 10.42 -6.51 0.02
C ASP A 98 11.27 -7.70 0.51
N ARG A 99 12.60 -7.56 0.37
CA ARG A 99 13.59 -8.57 0.78
C ARG A 99 13.88 -8.56 2.28
N PHE A 100 13.35 -7.60 3.04
CA PHE A 100 13.62 -7.50 4.48
C PHE A 100 12.65 -8.31 5.36
N HIS A 101 11.56 -8.84 4.79
CA HIS A 101 10.65 -9.78 5.48
C HIS A 101 11.09 -11.25 5.36
N VAL A 102 12.39 -11.53 5.46
CA VAL A 102 12.88 -12.91 5.66
C VAL A 102 12.74 -13.23 7.14
N MET A 103 11.64 -13.89 7.52
CA MET A 103 11.62 -14.58 8.82
C MET A 103 12.61 -15.74 8.72
N PHE A 104 13.71 -15.67 9.46
CA PHE A 104 14.39 -16.90 9.85
C PHE A 104 13.39 -17.68 10.71
N ALA A 105 12.90 -18.78 10.16
CA ALA A 105 12.14 -19.79 10.90
C ALA A 105 13.03 -20.45 11.97
#